data_AF-A0A3D0I5A6-F1
#
_entry.id   AF-A0A3D0I5A6-F1
#
_cell.length_a   1.000
_cell.length_b   1.000
_cell.length_c   1.000
_cell.angle_alpha   90.00
_cell.angle_beta   90.00
_cell.angle_gamma   90.00
#
_symmetry.space_group_name_H-M   'P 1'
#
loop_
_entity.id
_entity.type
_entity.pdbx_description
1 polymer ?
#
loop_
_entity_poly.entity_id
_entity_poly.type
_entity_poly.pdbx_seq_one_letter_code
_entity_poly.pdbx_strand_id
1 'polypeptide(L)'
;MDEKWYAASQVADEARHIEVISKFLQRKVGTIYPINPTLKILLDRLLEAETPQKKTLGMQTLFEGMAVGIMDFMRTESRNPLLSEMLRRVEQDESRHAAFGVLSMRRVVRTAEKEELAEMEDWAFGILEALNANQQLDMLQILGPKYGLDPESVVQMAVAMPNFAEFNSLPYMHTVIPNLVRLGLLTERTESQYRKLGMMVSGRGEGTKGLELVAN
;
A
#
# COMPACT_ATOMS: atom_id res chain seq x y z
N MET A 1 0.97 25.33 4.58
CA MET A 1 0.88 24.73 5.93
C MET A 1 2.28 24.26 6.29
N ASP A 2 2.75 24.55 7.49
CA ASP A 2 4.04 24.03 7.98
C ASP A 2 3.89 22.52 8.26
N GLU A 3 4.92 21.74 7.88
CA GLU A 3 4.93 20.27 7.91
C GLU A 3 4.60 19.71 9.29
N LYS A 4 4.98 20.43 10.36
CA LYS A 4 4.68 20.02 11.74
C LYS A 4 3.19 20.08 12.06
N TRP A 5 2.50 21.12 11.57
CA TRP A 5 1.05 21.25 11.77
C TRP A 5 0.29 20.18 10.99
N TYR A 6 0.77 19.86 9.79
CA TYR A 6 0.20 18.79 8.99
C TYR A 6 0.35 17.43 9.68
N ALA A 7 1.56 17.10 10.13
CA ALA A 7 1.82 15.86 10.86
C ALA A 7 0.97 15.74 12.13
N ALA A 8 0.77 16.86 12.86
CA ALA A 8 -0.11 16.87 14.03
C ALA A 8 -1.58 16.61 13.67
N SER A 9 -2.09 17.17 12.56
CA SER A 9 -3.45 16.85 12.09
C SER A 9 -3.60 15.40 11.66
N GLN A 10 -2.58 14.83 11.00
CA GLN A 10 -2.59 13.43 10.58
C GLN A 10 -2.71 12.48 11.78
N VAL A 11 -2.01 12.75 12.89
CA VAL A 11 -2.18 11.94 14.12
C VAL A 11 -3.64 11.92 14.62
N ALA A 12 -4.34 13.04 14.52
CA ALA A 12 -5.75 13.11 14.89
C ALA A 12 -6.63 12.32 13.89
N ASP A 13 -6.31 12.37 12.60
CA ASP A 13 -6.99 11.61 11.55
C ASP A 13 -6.80 10.09 11.77
N GLU A 14 -5.58 9.62 12.03
CA GLU A 14 -5.31 8.21 12.32
C GLU A 14 -6.01 7.69 13.57
N ALA A 15 -6.09 8.52 14.62
CA ALA A 15 -6.86 8.15 15.81
C ALA A 15 -8.35 7.94 15.49
N ARG A 16 -8.92 8.75 14.59
CA ARG A 16 -10.30 8.57 14.11
C ARG A 16 -10.44 7.32 13.26
N HIS A 17 -9.47 7.00 12.41
CA HIS A 17 -9.47 5.81 11.57
C HIS A 17 -9.49 4.54 12.40
N ILE A 18 -8.60 4.45 13.39
CA ILE A 18 -8.55 3.33 14.35
C ILE A 18 -9.90 3.18 15.06
N GLU A 19 -10.46 4.27 15.56
CA GLU A 19 -11.73 4.26 16.29
C GLU A 19 -12.90 3.76 15.42
N VAL A 20 -13.05 4.29 14.21
CA VAL A 20 -14.19 3.94 13.33
C VAL A 20 -14.07 2.50 12.82
N ILE A 21 -12.87 2.07 12.41
CA ILE A 21 -12.62 0.71 11.92
C ILE A 21 -12.80 -0.30 13.07
N SER A 22 -12.28 -0.01 14.26
CA SER A 22 -12.44 -0.88 15.44
C SER A 22 -13.91 -1.03 15.83
N LYS A 23 -14.68 0.06 15.84
CA LYS A 23 -16.13 0.01 16.09
C LYS A 23 -16.88 -0.81 15.04
N PHE A 24 -16.53 -0.66 13.76
CA PHE A 24 -17.14 -1.46 12.70
C PHE A 24 -16.83 -2.95 12.88
N LEU A 25 -15.56 -3.30 13.07
CA LEU A 25 -15.12 -4.68 13.30
C LEU A 25 -15.81 -5.31 14.52
N GLN A 26 -15.81 -4.63 15.67
CA GLN A 26 -16.44 -5.16 16.89
C GLN A 26 -17.95 -5.32 16.76
N ARG A 27 -18.65 -4.32 16.20
CA ARG A 27 -20.12 -4.27 16.23
C ARG A 27 -20.77 -4.98 15.06
N LYS A 28 -20.08 -5.12 13.93
CA LYS A 28 -20.64 -5.64 12.67
C LYS A 28 -19.99 -6.92 12.17
N VAL A 29 -18.69 -7.12 12.45
CA VAL A 29 -17.95 -8.34 12.04
C VAL A 29 -17.83 -9.33 13.20
N GLY A 30 -17.64 -8.83 14.43
CA GLY A 30 -17.57 -9.63 15.65
C GLY A 30 -16.18 -10.16 16.00
N THR A 31 -15.12 -9.72 15.31
CA THR A 31 -13.75 -10.14 15.61
C THR A 31 -12.73 -9.08 15.22
N ILE A 32 -11.63 -9.03 15.98
CA ILE A 32 -10.41 -8.27 15.65
C ILE A 32 -9.27 -9.26 15.77
N TYR A 33 -8.48 -9.38 14.70
CA TYR A 33 -7.27 -10.19 14.70
C TYR A 33 -6.05 -9.34 15.11
N PRO A 34 -5.00 -9.95 15.68
CA PRO A 34 -3.76 -9.25 15.90
C PRO A 34 -3.16 -8.77 14.58
N ILE A 35 -2.27 -7.78 14.67
CA ILE A 35 -1.47 -7.36 13.52
C ILE A 35 -0.69 -8.54 12.95
N ASN A 36 -0.64 -8.62 11.62
CA ASN A 36 0.20 -9.56 10.90
C ASN A 36 1.69 -9.41 11.34
N PRO A 37 2.41 -10.50 11.64
CA PRO A 37 3.80 -10.43 12.10
C PRO A 37 4.76 -9.77 11.09
N THR A 38 4.64 -10.10 9.80
CA THR A 38 5.41 -9.48 8.71
C THR A 38 5.15 -7.98 8.65
N LEU A 39 3.89 -7.56 8.73
CA LEU A 39 3.50 -6.15 8.76
C LEU A 39 4.04 -5.43 9.99
N LYS A 40 4.04 -6.07 11.16
CA LYS A 40 4.59 -5.52 12.39
C LYS A 40 6.09 -5.23 12.25
N ILE A 41 6.86 -6.19 11.71
CA ILE A 41 8.29 -6.02 11.46
C ILE A 41 8.54 -4.83 10.51
N LEU A 42 7.71 -4.69 9.46
CA LEU A 42 7.86 -3.59 8.51
C LEU A 42 7.53 -2.23 9.13
N LEU A 43 6.47 -2.14 9.93
CA LEU A 43 6.15 -0.93 10.67
C LEU A 43 7.27 -0.55 11.64
N ASP A 44 7.84 -1.52 12.37
CA ASP A 44 8.98 -1.26 13.27
C ASP A 44 10.18 -0.72 12.48
N ARG A 45 10.51 -1.33 11.34
CA ARG A 45 11.59 -0.87 10.47
C ARG A 45 11.36 0.55 9.93
N LEU A 46 10.11 0.90 9.62
CA LEU A 46 9.75 2.27 9.20
C LEU A 46 9.86 3.27 10.35
N LEU A 47 9.50 2.87 11.57
CA LEU A 47 9.65 3.68 12.78
C LEU A 47 11.13 3.91 13.12
N GLU A 48 11.98 2.92 12.86
CA GLU A 48 13.43 2.96 13.09
C GLU A 48 14.22 3.58 11.92
N ALA A 49 13.56 4.00 10.83
CA ALA A 49 14.23 4.61 9.69
C ALA A 49 15.12 5.80 10.10
N GLU A 50 16.40 5.70 9.74
CA GLU A 50 17.49 6.56 10.23
C GLU A 50 17.35 8.03 9.82
N THR A 51 16.71 8.28 8.67
CA THR A 51 16.61 9.63 8.10
C THR A 51 15.15 10.05 7.91
N PRO A 52 14.83 11.34 8.09
CA PRO A 52 13.50 11.87 7.79
C PRO A 52 13.04 11.57 6.36
N GLN A 53 13.96 11.52 5.41
CA GLN A 53 13.71 11.20 4.00
C GLN A 53 13.25 9.75 3.84
N LYS A 54 13.98 8.78 4.40
CA LYS A 54 13.61 7.35 4.36
C LYS A 54 12.27 7.11 5.06
N LYS A 55 12.03 7.80 6.19
CA LYS A 55 10.76 7.76 6.92
C LYS A 55 9.60 8.34 6.12
N THR A 56 9.79 9.49 5.47
CA THR A 56 8.76 10.15 4.64
C THR A 56 8.47 9.35 3.37
N LEU A 57 9.50 8.79 2.74
CA LEU A 57 9.33 7.90 1.59
C LEU A 57 8.56 6.65 2.01
N GLY A 58 9.04 5.94 3.03
CA GLY A 58 8.45 4.68 3.47
C GLY A 58 7.04 4.80 4.04
N MET A 59 6.84 5.66 5.04
CA MET A 59 5.53 5.80 5.69
C MET A 59 4.58 6.65 4.82
N GLN A 60 4.95 7.91 4.57
CA GLN A 60 4.02 8.89 4.01
C GLN A 60 3.76 8.71 2.51
N THR A 61 4.71 8.16 1.76
CA THR A 61 4.56 8.01 0.30
C THR A 61 4.12 6.61 -0.08
N LEU A 62 4.76 5.58 0.48
CA LEU A 62 4.47 4.19 0.13
C LEU A 62 3.31 3.62 0.95
N PHE A 63 3.39 3.68 2.28
CA PHE A 63 2.40 3.04 3.15
C PHE A 63 1.02 3.71 3.03
N GLU A 64 0.95 5.04 3.11
CA GLU A 64 -0.33 5.76 2.90
C GLU A 64 -0.85 5.58 1.46
N GLY A 65 0.06 5.56 0.48
CA GLY A 65 -0.28 5.31 -0.92
C GLY A 65 -0.90 3.93 -1.14
N MET A 66 -0.35 2.90 -0.49
CA MET A 66 -0.88 1.54 -0.49
C MET A 66 -2.24 1.48 0.22
N ALA A 67 -2.39 2.18 1.34
CA ALA A 67 -3.64 2.22 2.08
C ALA A 67 -4.79 2.76 1.20
N VAL A 68 -4.55 3.83 0.44
CA VAL A 68 -5.52 4.35 -0.55
C VAL A 68 -5.88 3.28 -1.58
N GLY A 69 -4.90 2.58 -2.16
CA GLY A 69 -5.17 1.55 -3.17
C GLY A 69 -5.96 0.35 -2.62
N ILE A 70 -5.63 -0.10 -1.42
CA ILE A 70 -6.36 -1.20 -0.73
C ILE A 70 -7.80 -0.76 -0.42
N MET A 71 -8.00 0.45 0.10
CA MET A 71 -9.33 0.94 0.44
C MET A 71 -10.20 1.16 -0.79
N ASP A 72 -9.64 1.68 -1.88
CA ASP A 72 -10.35 1.81 -3.16
C ASP A 72 -10.79 0.45 -3.69
N PHE A 73 -9.90 -0.55 -3.68
CA PHE A 73 -10.23 -1.93 -4.04
C PHE A 73 -11.35 -2.50 -3.16
N MET A 74 -11.18 -2.44 -1.83
CA MET A 74 -12.19 -2.94 -0.89
C MET A 74 -13.55 -2.23 -1.05
N ARG A 75 -13.55 -0.92 -1.33
CA ARG A 75 -14.76 -0.14 -1.54
C ARG A 75 -15.47 -0.53 -2.84
N THR A 76 -14.70 -0.77 -3.91
CA THR A 76 -15.21 -1.16 -5.22
C THR A 76 -15.85 -2.55 -5.20
N GLU A 77 -15.24 -3.50 -4.47
CA GLU A 77 -15.74 -4.87 -4.34
C GLU A 77 -16.81 -5.04 -3.25
N SER A 78 -16.94 -4.08 -2.34
CA SER A 78 -17.88 -4.17 -1.22
C SER A 78 -19.34 -4.01 -1.66
N ARG A 79 -20.18 -4.97 -1.26
CA ARG A 79 -21.65 -4.89 -1.36
C ARG A 79 -22.30 -4.26 -0.12
N ASN A 80 -21.51 -3.90 0.90
CA ASN A 80 -22.02 -3.35 2.15
C ASN A 80 -21.93 -1.81 2.12
N PRO A 81 -23.07 -1.08 2.09
CA PRO A 81 -23.06 0.38 1.95
C PRO A 81 -22.42 1.10 3.13
N LEU A 82 -22.49 0.54 4.35
CA LEU A 82 -21.85 1.11 5.53
C LEU A 82 -20.32 1.01 5.43
N LEU A 83 -19.81 -0.16 5.00
CA LEU A 83 -18.37 -0.35 4.78
C LEU A 83 -17.87 0.58 3.68
N SER A 84 -18.58 0.67 2.56
CA SER A 84 -18.17 1.50 1.43
C SER A 84 -18.14 3.00 1.79
N GLU A 85 -19.15 3.51 2.53
CA GLU A 85 -19.15 4.91 2.97
C GLU A 85 -18.10 5.19 4.05
N MET A 86 -17.84 4.23 4.95
CA MET A 86 -16.75 4.35 5.94
C MET A 86 -15.40 4.45 5.25
N LEU A 87 -15.10 3.51 4.34
CA LEU A 87 -13.85 3.50 3.58
C LEU A 87 -13.68 4.76 2.74
N ARG A 88 -14.74 5.24 2.08
CA ARG A 88 -14.69 6.50 1.29
C ARG A 88 -14.25 7.70 2.14
N ARG A 89 -14.65 7.76 3.42
CA ARG A 89 -14.26 8.86 4.32
C ARG A 89 -12.82 8.75 4.80
N VAL A 90 -12.38 7.54 5.14
CA VAL A 90 -10.98 7.28 5.53
C VAL A 90 -10.06 7.53 4.33
N GLU A 91 -10.41 7.02 3.15
CA GLU A 91 -9.68 7.23 1.89
C GLU A 91 -9.49 8.73 1.55
N GLN A 92 -10.44 9.59 1.94
CA GLN A 92 -10.33 11.05 1.75
C GLN A 92 -9.29 11.69 2.68
N ASP A 93 -9.14 11.16 3.90
CA ASP A 93 -8.06 11.54 4.82
C ASP A 93 -6.73 11.00 4.27
N GLU A 94 -6.64 9.71 3.91
CA GLU A 94 -5.39 9.10 3.41
C GLU A 94 -4.90 9.66 2.09
N SER A 95 -5.80 10.04 1.19
CA SER A 95 -5.41 10.69 -0.07
C SER A 95 -4.67 12.00 0.18
N ARG A 96 -4.99 12.71 1.28
CA ARG A 96 -4.23 13.88 1.70
C ARG A 96 -2.89 13.47 2.28
N HIS A 97 -2.84 12.45 3.14
CA HIS A 97 -1.59 11.95 3.75
C HIS A 97 -0.58 11.53 2.67
N ALA A 98 -1.02 10.72 1.71
CA ALA A 98 -0.24 10.31 0.56
C ALA A 98 0.23 11.52 -0.28
N ALA A 99 -0.65 12.49 -0.54
CA ALA A 99 -0.28 13.70 -1.27
C ALA A 99 0.78 14.54 -0.53
N PHE A 100 0.70 14.63 0.80
CA PHE A 100 1.73 15.27 1.61
C PHE A 100 3.08 14.56 1.50
N GLY A 101 3.09 13.22 1.58
CA GLY A 101 4.29 12.42 1.35
C GLY A 101 4.95 12.71 0.01
N VAL A 102 4.16 12.67 -1.08
CA VAL A 102 4.64 12.95 -2.44
C VAL A 102 5.18 14.38 -2.58
N LEU A 103 4.48 15.39 -2.06
CA LEU A 103 4.91 16.78 -2.14
C LEU A 103 6.20 17.03 -1.36
N SER A 104 6.36 16.38 -0.21
CA SER A 104 7.57 16.43 0.60
C SER A 104 8.74 15.75 -0.12
N MET A 105 8.52 14.52 -0.63
CA MET A 105 9.53 13.79 -1.39
C MET A 105 9.95 14.52 -2.66
N ARG A 106 9.04 15.21 -3.35
CA ARG A 106 9.38 16.02 -4.52
C ARG A 106 10.43 17.08 -4.23
N ARG A 107 10.46 17.65 -3.01
CA ARG A 107 11.48 18.62 -2.61
C ARG A 107 12.82 17.93 -2.38
N VAL A 108 12.80 16.76 -1.74
CA VAL A 108 13.98 15.93 -1.47
C VAL A 108 14.65 15.49 -2.77
N VAL A 109 13.92 14.85 -3.69
CA VAL A 109 14.50 14.31 -4.93
C VAL A 109 15.03 15.39 -5.86
N ARG A 110 14.55 16.64 -5.75
CA ARG A 110 15.04 17.76 -6.58
C ARG A 110 16.46 18.19 -6.24
N THR A 111 16.90 17.97 -5.00
CA THR A 111 18.22 18.39 -4.51
C THR A 111 19.09 17.21 -4.10
N ALA A 112 18.63 15.99 -4.32
CA ALA A 112 19.35 14.78 -3.96
C ALA A 112 20.43 14.48 -5.00
N GLU A 113 21.57 13.99 -4.51
CA GLU A 113 22.64 13.48 -5.37
C GLU A 113 22.22 12.13 -5.99
N LYS A 114 22.94 11.70 -7.02
CA LYS A 114 22.61 10.48 -7.77
C LYS A 114 22.61 9.24 -6.88
N GLU A 115 23.56 9.17 -5.95
CA GLU A 115 23.71 8.06 -5.00
C GLU A 115 22.53 8.03 -4.02
N GLU A 116 22.08 9.18 -3.53
CA GLU A 116 20.91 9.28 -2.63
C GLU A 116 19.61 8.88 -3.34
N LEU A 117 19.44 9.27 -4.61
CA LEU A 117 18.32 8.83 -5.43
C LEU A 117 18.32 7.31 -5.61
N ALA A 118 19.48 6.72 -5.86
CA ALA A 118 19.62 5.29 -6.01
C ALA A 118 19.28 4.54 -4.71
N GLU A 119 19.75 5.03 -3.56
CA GLU A 119 19.41 4.47 -2.26
C GLU A 119 17.91 4.59 -1.94
N MET A 120 17.28 5.71 -2.29
CA MET A 120 15.84 5.89 -2.11
C MET A 120 15.01 4.97 -3.01
N GLU A 121 15.44 4.77 -4.26
CA GLU A 121 14.83 3.80 -5.18
C GLU A 121 14.92 2.37 -4.62
N ASP A 122 16.11 1.96 -4.14
CA ASP A 122 16.32 0.62 -3.57
C ASP A 122 15.54 0.45 -2.26
N TRP A 123 15.47 1.49 -1.43
CA TRP A 123 14.65 1.52 -0.22
C TRP A 123 13.15 1.37 -0.55
N ALA A 124 12.65 2.10 -1.54
CA ALA A 124 11.25 2.02 -1.95
C ALA A 124 10.88 0.63 -2.47
N PHE A 125 11.76 0.03 -3.27
CA PHE A 125 11.59 -1.35 -3.70
C PHE A 125 11.56 -2.32 -2.52
N GLY A 126 12.53 -2.24 -1.61
CA GLY A 126 12.62 -3.17 -0.47
C GLY A 126 11.42 -3.11 0.48
N ILE A 127 10.82 -1.93 0.68
CA ILE A 127 9.58 -1.80 1.47
C ILE A 127 8.40 -2.46 0.75
N LEU A 128 8.23 -2.21 -0.55
CA LEU A 128 7.09 -2.76 -1.30
C LEU A 128 7.23 -4.26 -1.56
N GLU A 129 8.44 -4.76 -1.82
CA GLU A 129 8.73 -6.18 -1.92
C GLU A 129 8.34 -6.90 -0.63
N ALA A 130 8.72 -6.34 0.53
CA ALA A 130 8.41 -6.97 1.79
C ALA A 130 6.91 -6.90 2.16
N LEU A 131 6.21 -5.83 1.75
CA LEU A 131 4.74 -5.76 1.88
C LEU A 131 4.04 -6.78 0.96
N ASN A 132 4.55 -6.96 -0.25
CA ASN A 132 4.03 -7.95 -1.20
C ASN A 132 4.28 -9.39 -0.71
N ALA A 133 5.43 -9.62 -0.07
CA ALA A 133 5.81 -10.91 0.46
C ALA A 133 4.91 -11.32 1.63
N ASN A 134 4.41 -12.56 1.58
CA ASN A 134 3.68 -13.25 2.66
C ASN A 134 2.35 -12.63 3.13
N GLN A 135 1.95 -11.44 2.66
CA GLN A 135 0.70 -10.80 3.10
C GLN A 135 -0.52 -11.72 2.95
N GLN A 136 -0.62 -12.43 1.82
CA GLN A 136 -1.72 -13.38 1.57
C GLN A 136 -1.60 -14.63 2.44
N LEU A 137 -0.38 -15.17 2.57
CA LEU A 137 -0.13 -16.40 3.31
C LEU A 137 -0.43 -16.23 4.80
N ASP A 138 0.10 -15.19 5.43
CA ASP A 138 -0.10 -14.92 6.86
C ASP A 138 -1.58 -14.71 7.20
N MET A 139 -2.33 -14.02 6.33
CA MET A 139 -3.79 -13.87 6.49
C MET A 139 -4.47 -15.23 6.40
N LEU A 140 -4.12 -16.04 5.41
CA LEU A 140 -4.70 -17.36 5.20
C LEU A 140 -4.32 -18.35 6.31
N GLN A 141 -3.15 -18.24 6.93
CA GLN A 141 -2.79 -19.05 8.11
C GLN A 141 -3.73 -18.81 9.30
N ILE A 142 -4.25 -17.58 9.43
CA ILE A 142 -5.22 -17.23 10.48
C ILE A 142 -6.64 -17.64 10.11
N LEU A 143 -7.05 -17.41 8.85
CA LEU A 143 -8.44 -17.56 8.41
C LEU A 143 -8.74 -18.91 7.75
N GLY A 144 -7.82 -19.42 6.94
CA GLY A 144 -7.97 -20.62 6.12
C GLY A 144 -8.45 -21.84 6.90
N PRO A 145 -7.83 -22.20 8.04
CA PRO A 145 -8.27 -23.35 8.85
C PRO A 145 -9.73 -23.27 9.32
N LYS A 146 -10.27 -22.06 9.52
CA LYS A 146 -11.69 -21.87 9.92
C LYS A 146 -12.67 -22.29 8.82
N TYR A 147 -12.21 -22.31 7.57
CA TYR A 147 -12.99 -22.65 6.40
C TYR A 147 -12.53 -23.95 5.73
N GLY A 148 -11.63 -24.72 6.37
CA GLY A 148 -11.07 -25.94 5.80
C GLY A 148 -10.16 -25.71 4.60
N LEU A 149 -9.56 -24.52 4.50
CA LEU A 149 -8.62 -24.16 3.44
C LEU A 149 -7.18 -24.35 3.93
N ASP A 150 -6.37 -25.03 3.13
CA ASP A 150 -4.93 -25.11 3.30
C ASP A 150 -4.28 -23.81 2.77
N PRO A 151 -3.67 -22.97 3.64
CA PRO A 151 -3.15 -21.66 3.25
C PRO A 151 -2.14 -21.74 2.10
N GLU A 152 -1.21 -22.69 2.19
CA GLU A 152 -0.13 -22.91 1.24
C GLU A 152 -0.68 -23.31 -0.13
N SER A 153 -1.64 -24.24 -0.18
CA SER A 153 -2.31 -24.65 -1.43
C SER A 153 -3.06 -23.47 -2.07
N VAL A 154 -3.76 -22.65 -1.28
CA VAL A 154 -4.49 -21.48 -1.80
C VAL A 154 -3.52 -20.46 -2.40
N VAL A 155 -2.43 -20.16 -1.71
CA VAL A 155 -1.41 -19.24 -2.22
C VAL A 155 -0.76 -19.79 -3.50
N GLN A 156 -0.37 -21.07 -3.52
CA GLN A 156 0.21 -21.71 -4.69
C GLN A 156 -0.73 -21.67 -5.91
N MET A 157 -2.03 -21.93 -5.69
CA MET A 157 -3.03 -21.81 -6.74
C MET A 157 -3.15 -20.36 -7.23
N ALA A 158 -3.20 -19.39 -6.31
CA ALA A 158 -3.36 -17.98 -6.65
C ALA A 158 -2.19 -17.45 -7.49
N VAL A 159 -0.95 -17.75 -7.10
CA VAL A 159 0.25 -17.31 -7.85
C VAL A 159 0.40 -18.01 -9.20
N ALA A 160 -0.22 -19.18 -9.38
CA ALA A 160 -0.21 -19.91 -10.66
C ALA A 160 -1.29 -19.43 -11.64
N MET A 161 -2.20 -18.53 -11.22
CA MET A 161 -3.23 -18.00 -12.12
C MET A 161 -2.61 -17.17 -13.24
N PRO A 162 -3.05 -17.32 -14.50
CA PRO A 162 -2.51 -16.54 -15.62
C PRO A 162 -2.61 -15.03 -15.44
N ASN A 163 -3.63 -14.57 -14.70
CA ASN A 163 -3.91 -13.17 -14.42
C ASN A 163 -3.45 -12.70 -13.02
N PHE A 164 -2.56 -13.46 -12.37
CA PHE A 164 -2.07 -13.12 -11.03
C PHE A 164 -1.42 -11.74 -10.99
N ALA A 165 -0.63 -11.39 -12.00
CA ALA A 165 0.07 -10.10 -12.05
C ALA A 165 -0.92 -8.92 -12.10
N GLU A 166 -1.98 -9.02 -12.90
CA GLU A 166 -3.03 -8.01 -12.99
C GLU A 166 -3.73 -7.84 -11.65
N PHE A 167 -4.14 -8.94 -11.03
CA PHE A 167 -4.81 -8.93 -9.72
C PHE A 167 -3.90 -8.37 -8.62
N ASN A 168 -2.66 -8.85 -8.54
CA ASN A 168 -1.72 -8.45 -7.51
C ASN A 168 -1.28 -6.98 -7.65
N SER A 169 -1.31 -6.43 -8.87
CA SER A 169 -0.91 -5.04 -9.12
C SER A 169 -1.93 -4.00 -8.65
N LEU A 170 -3.19 -4.37 -8.40
CA LEU A 170 -4.28 -3.45 -8.08
C LEU A 170 -3.95 -2.47 -6.93
N PRO A 171 -3.40 -2.89 -5.78
CA PRO A 171 -3.10 -1.99 -4.67
C PRO A 171 -1.99 -0.98 -4.98
N TYR A 172 -1.09 -1.32 -5.91
CA TYR A 172 0.11 -0.54 -6.22
C TYR A 172 -0.12 0.47 -7.35
N MET A 173 -0.94 0.09 -8.33
CA MET A 173 -1.09 0.82 -9.60
C MET A 173 -1.93 2.10 -9.48
N HIS A 174 -2.77 2.23 -8.46
CA HIS A 174 -3.60 3.44 -8.27
C HIS A 174 -2.77 4.65 -7.82
N THR A 175 -1.98 4.49 -6.76
CA THR A 175 -1.27 5.61 -6.11
C THR A 175 0.24 5.45 -6.11
N VAL A 176 0.75 4.28 -5.74
CA VAL A 176 2.17 4.08 -5.40
C VAL A 176 3.07 4.13 -6.63
N ILE A 177 2.83 3.25 -7.61
CA ILE A 177 3.65 3.15 -8.82
C ILE A 177 3.66 4.47 -9.61
N PRO A 178 2.50 5.12 -9.88
CA PRO A 178 2.51 6.41 -10.56
C PRO A 178 3.32 7.49 -9.84
N ASN A 179 3.29 7.52 -8.50
CA ASN A 179 4.01 8.51 -7.73
C ASN A 179 5.52 8.24 -7.70
N LEU A 180 5.95 6.98 -7.56
CA LEU A 180 7.36 6.61 -7.66
C LEU A 180 7.96 6.97 -9.03
N VAL A 181 7.22 6.70 -10.11
CA VAL A 181 7.62 7.09 -11.47
C VAL A 181 7.77 8.61 -11.58
N ARG A 182 6.80 9.39 -11.09
CA ARG A 182 6.86 10.87 -11.11
C ARG A 182 7.99 11.45 -10.26
N LEU A 183 8.34 10.77 -9.16
CA LEU A 183 9.44 11.17 -8.28
C LEU A 183 10.81 10.76 -8.82
N GLY A 184 10.88 9.95 -9.89
CA GLY A 184 12.12 9.39 -10.41
C GLY A 184 12.72 8.29 -9.52
N LEU A 185 11.90 7.68 -8.65
CA LEU A 185 12.29 6.62 -7.70
C LEU A 185 11.83 5.22 -8.13
N LEU A 186 11.36 5.10 -9.38
CA LEU A 186 11.20 3.84 -10.09
C LEU A 186 11.77 4.06 -11.50
N THR A 187 12.96 3.50 -11.72
CA THR A 187 13.73 3.67 -12.97
C THR A 187 13.93 2.34 -13.69
N GLU A 188 14.75 2.33 -14.74
CA GLU A 188 15.09 1.09 -15.47
C GLU A 188 15.81 0.09 -14.57
N ARG A 189 16.47 0.55 -13.50
CA ARG A 189 17.15 -0.31 -12.53
C ARG A 189 16.19 -1.27 -11.83
N THR A 190 15.02 -0.78 -11.42
CA THR A 190 14.10 -1.53 -10.54
C THR A 190 12.81 -1.98 -11.21
N GLU A 191 12.42 -1.40 -12.36
CA GLU A 191 11.13 -1.71 -13.01
C GLU A 191 10.93 -3.22 -13.26
N SER A 192 11.96 -3.92 -13.74
CA SER A 192 11.87 -5.36 -14.01
C SER A 192 11.57 -6.18 -12.76
N GLN A 193 12.01 -5.71 -11.59
CA GLN A 193 11.78 -6.36 -10.30
C GLN A 193 10.33 -6.17 -9.85
N TYR A 194 9.77 -4.95 -9.99
CA TYR A 194 8.35 -4.70 -9.74
C TYR A 194 7.43 -5.57 -10.60
N ARG A 195 7.75 -5.71 -11.89
CA ARG A 195 7.00 -6.56 -12.82
C ARG A 195 7.07 -8.04 -12.44
N LYS A 196 8.28 -8.52 -12.13
CA LYS A 196 8.50 -9.92 -11.72
C LYS A 196 7.66 -10.29 -10.50
N LEU A 197 7.47 -9.36 -9.57
CA LEU A 197 6.66 -9.55 -8.36
C LEU A 197 5.16 -9.26 -8.57
N GLY A 198 4.73 -8.95 -9.80
CA GLY A 198 3.33 -8.66 -10.08
C GLY A 198 2.82 -7.36 -9.46
N MET A 199 3.71 -6.43 -9.09
CA MET A 199 3.34 -5.12 -8.55
C MET A 199 3.06 -4.08 -9.65
N MET A 200 3.44 -4.38 -10.91
CA MET A 200 3.31 -3.49 -12.05
C MET A 200 3.05 -4.27 -13.33
N VAL A 201 2.01 -3.89 -14.09
CA VAL A 201 1.63 -4.55 -15.36
C VAL A 201 1.84 -3.68 -16.61
N SER A 202 1.67 -2.36 -16.56
CA SER A 202 1.84 -1.46 -17.71
C SER A 202 3.20 -0.76 -17.75
N GLY A 203 3.64 -0.30 -18.92
CA GLY A 203 4.88 0.49 -19.14
C GLY A 203 4.91 1.81 -18.36
N ARG A 204 6.10 2.33 -18.03
CA ARG A 204 6.22 3.74 -17.60
C ARG A 204 5.62 4.64 -18.69
N GLY A 205 4.54 5.36 -18.37
CA GLY A 205 3.83 6.25 -19.31
C GLY A 205 2.50 5.71 -19.86
N GLU A 206 2.15 4.46 -19.58
CA GLU A 206 0.86 3.87 -19.94
C GLU A 206 -0.11 3.99 -18.74
N GLY A 207 -0.71 5.16 -18.57
CA GLY A 207 -1.71 5.39 -17.51
C GLY A 207 -2.95 4.50 -17.70
N THR A 208 -3.39 3.86 -16.61
CA THR A 208 -4.73 3.32 -16.26
C THR A 208 -5.72 2.91 -17.38
N LYS A 209 -5.26 2.50 -18.56
CA LYS A 209 -6.13 1.98 -19.63
C LYS A 209 -6.46 0.49 -19.48
N GLY A 210 -5.85 -0.21 -18.52
CA GLY A 210 -5.95 -1.66 -18.38
C GLY A 210 -7.01 -2.19 -17.40
N LEU A 211 -7.74 -1.32 -16.67
CA LEU A 211 -8.65 -1.78 -15.62
C LEU A 211 -10.12 -1.98 -16.06
N GLU A 212 -10.44 -1.79 -17.34
CA GLU A 212 -11.81 -2.01 -17.85
C GLU A 212 -12.18 -3.48 -18.14
N LEU A 213 -11.38 -4.46 -17.70
CA LEU A 213 -11.52 -5.85 -18.12
C LEU A 213 -11.83 -6.85 -16.98
N VAL A 214 -12.74 -6.52 -16.05
CA VAL A 214 -13.48 -7.57 -15.30
C VAL A 214 -14.87 -7.06 -14.88
N ALA A 215 -15.71 -6.68 -15.85
CA ALA A 215 -17.14 -6.50 -15.62
C ALA A 215 -17.92 -7.12 -16.77
N ASN A 216 -18.06 -8.45 -16.74
CA ASN A 216 -19.09 -9.21 -17.44
C ASN A 216 -19.46 -10.42 -16.58
#